data_AF-A0AAN6H9A2-F1
#
_entry.id   AF-A0AAN6H9A2-F1
#
_cell.length_a   1.000
_cell.length_b   1.000
_cell.length_c   1.000
_cell.angle_alpha   90.00
_cell.angle_beta   90.00
_cell.angle_gamma   90.00
#
_symmetry.space_group_name_H-M   'P 1'
#
loop_
_entity.id
_entity.type
_entity.pdbx_description
1 polymer ?
#
loop_
_entity_poly.entity_id
_entity_poly.type
_entity_poly.pdbx_seq_one_letter_code
_entity_poly.pdbx_strand_id
1 'polypeptide(L)'
;MVGSCIQGLIVLNNLDTYIFQAWHGTLLTTAVILCVSLFNTLLAARLPLIEGVLLILHMAGLFAIINPLWALIRGATFIFCIGDIDDVLASPTYEPFIQVFYDATQSNTGATVMTLILLVMLTSACIREFATASRQLWSFARDQGVPFSAWLWHVSPRWNIPIRVVLVSVVISTLLSFINIGSYVALNAINSLGVVSLLVSYTVTITCLVWRRLSGTPLPPRKWSLGRYGLTINLIGLTFVLPVLFFAFWPLART
;
A
#
# COMPACT_ATOMS: atom_id res chain seq x y z
N MET A 1 0.82 2.94 9.70
CA MET A 1 1.98 3.64 9.11
C MET A 1 1.87 5.15 9.22
N VAL A 2 0.93 5.87 8.58
CA VAL A 2 0.90 7.36 8.73
C VAL A 2 0.80 7.82 10.19
N GLY A 3 -0.12 7.23 10.98
CA GLY A 3 -0.27 7.59 12.39
C GLY A 3 0.94 7.24 13.26
N SER A 4 1.63 6.12 12.97
CA SER A 4 2.86 5.75 13.67
C SER A 4 4.04 6.65 13.29
N CYS A 5 4.15 7.09 12.03
CA CYS A 5 5.14 8.10 11.63
C CYS A 5 4.94 9.43 12.36
N ILE A 6 3.69 9.91 12.46
CA ILE A 6 3.37 11.14 13.21
C ILE A 6 3.74 10.98 14.68
N GLN A 7 3.39 9.84 15.28
CA GLN A 7 3.70 9.54 16.66
C GLN A 7 5.21 9.44 16.91
N GLY A 8 5.97 8.81 16.01
CA GLY A 8 7.42 8.72 16.08
C GLY A 8 8.10 10.09 16.01
N LEU A 9 7.56 11.03 15.23
CA LEU A 9 8.03 12.42 15.24
C LEU A 9 7.75 13.17 16.55
N ILE A 10 6.61 12.92 17.18
CA ILE A 10 6.28 13.49 18.48
C ILE A 10 7.26 12.97 19.54
N VAL A 11 7.58 11.68 19.50
CA VAL A 11 8.60 11.08 20.39
C VAL A 11 9.96 11.73 20.16
N LEU A 12 10.44 11.80 18.91
CA LEU A 12 11.75 12.36 18.58
C LEU A 12 11.94 13.78 19.12
N ASN A 13 10.90 14.62 19.05
CA ASN A 13 10.98 16.02 19.45
C ASN A 13 10.61 16.26 20.94
N ASN A 14 10.03 15.28 21.65
CA ASN A 14 9.59 15.42 23.04
C ASN A 14 9.92 14.16 23.87
N LEU A 15 11.16 13.68 23.77
CA LEU A 15 11.63 12.45 24.41
C LEU A 15 11.31 12.36 25.91
N ASP A 16 11.41 13.48 26.64
CA ASP A 16 11.27 13.49 28.10
C ASP A 16 9.81 13.62 28.58
N THR A 17 8.89 14.02 27.70
CA THR A 17 7.51 14.40 28.08
C THR A 17 6.45 13.48 27.51
N TYR A 18 6.74 12.80 26.39
CA TYR A 18 5.75 12.02 25.67
C TYR A 18 5.91 10.51 25.92
N ILE A 19 4.87 9.89 26.46
CA ILE A 19 4.81 8.43 26.65
C ILE A 19 4.10 7.81 25.45
N PHE A 20 4.80 6.91 24.75
CA PHE A 20 4.22 6.18 23.63
C PHE A 20 3.06 5.28 24.10
N GLN A 21 1.90 5.43 23.45
CA GLN A 21 0.73 4.58 23.68
C GLN A 21 0.11 4.20 22.34
N ALA A 22 -0.31 2.94 22.19
CA ALA A 22 -0.81 2.41 20.92
C ALA A 22 -2.08 3.13 20.42
N TRP A 23 -2.92 3.59 21.34
CA TRP A 23 -4.17 4.28 21.01
C TRP A 23 -3.93 5.69 20.43
N HIS A 24 -2.82 6.37 20.77
CA HIS A 24 -2.45 7.65 20.14
C HIS A 24 -2.27 7.47 18.61
N GLY A 25 -1.53 6.45 18.19
CA GLY A 25 -1.28 6.13 16.79
C GLY A 25 -2.55 5.71 16.04
N THR A 26 -3.45 5.00 16.71
CA THR A 26 -4.76 4.61 16.14
C THR A 26 -5.66 5.82 15.89
N LEU A 27 -5.74 6.76 16.85
CA LEU A 27 -6.52 7.99 16.68
C LEU A 27 -5.98 8.85 15.54
N LEU A 28 -4.65 9.01 15.46
CA LEU A 28 -3.99 9.72 14.37
C LEU A 28 -4.27 9.04 13.01
N THR A 29 -4.19 7.72 12.96
CA THR A 29 -4.51 6.95 11.74
C THR A 29 -5.97 7.13 11.34
N THR A 30 -6.90 7.10 12.30
CA THR A 30 -8.33 7.31 12.05
C THR A 30 -8.61 8.72 11.54
N ALA A 31 -7.98 9.74 12.13
CA ALA A 31 -8.10 11.12 11.67
C ALA A 31 -7.61 11.29 10.23
N VAL A 32 -6.48 10.66 9.87
CA VAL A 32 -5.96 10.65 8.49
C VAL A 32 -6.92 9.94 7.54
N ILE A 33 -7.45 8.77 7.92
CA ILE A 33 -8.44 8.03 7.10
C ILE A 33 -9.66 8.91 6.81
N LEU A 34 -10.23 9.58 7.83
CA LEU A 34 -11.37 10.47 7.66
C LEU A 34 -11.03 11.65 6.73
N CYS A 35 -9.87 12.27 6.92
CA CYS A 35 -9.39 13.36 6.07
C CYS A 35 -9.23 12.91 4.61
N VAL A 36 -8.50 11.82 4.38
CA VAL A 36 -8.28 11.21 3.05
C VAL A 36 -9.61 10.86 2.36
N SER A 37 -10.59 10.40 3.12
CA SER A 37 -11.91 10.02 2.60
C SER A 37 -12.73 11.22 2.16
N LEU A 38 -12.59 12.36 2.85
CA LEU A 38 -13.16 13.64 2.42
C LEU A 38 -12.52 14.09 1.09
N PHE A 39 -11.20 13.99 0.96
CA PHE A 39 -10.51 14.26 -0.31
C PHE A 39 -10.99 13.32 -1.44
N ASN A 40 -11.13 12.03 -1.17
CA ASN A 40 -11.63 11.04 -2.13
C ASN A 40 -13.08 11.33 -2.58
N THR A 41 -13.90 11.94 -1.71
CA THR A 41 -15.30 12.24 -2.02
C THR A 41 -15.47 13.61 -2.70
N LEU A 42 -14.71 14.62 -2.29
CA LEU A 42 -14.88 16.02 -2.72
C LEU A 42 -14.02 16.40 -3.94
N LEU A 43 -12.87 15.74 -4.15
CA LEU A 43 -11.92 16.09 -5.22
C LEU A 43 -11.89 15.10 -6.41
N ALA A 44 -12.60 13.98 -6.33
CA ALA A 44 -12.59 12.97 -7.40
C ALA A 44 -13.05 13.51 -8.77
N ALA A 45 -13.85 14.58 -8.80
CA ALA A 45 -14.28 15.23 -10.04
C ALA A 45 -13.19 16.07 -10.76
N ARG A 46 -12.01 16.28 -10.15
CA ARG A 46 -10.90 17.07 -10.75
C ARG A 46 -9.59 16.29 -10.95
N LEU A 47 -9.54 15.01 -10.59
CA LEU A 47 -8.38 14.12 -10.80
C LEU A 47 -7.92 13.93 -12.26
N PRO A 48 -8.83 13.88 -13.27
CA PRO A 48 -8.44 13.58 -14.66
C PRO A 48 -7.51 14.61 -15.30
N LEU A 49 -7.53 15.86 -14.81
CA LEU A 49 -6.76 16.96 -15.39
C LEU A 49 -5.29 16.97 -14.91
N ILE A 50 -5.02 16.38 -13.74
CA ILE A 50 -3.67 16.20 -13.19
C ILE A 50 -3.01 14.94 -13.80
N GLU A 51 -3.79 13.88 -14.03
CA GLU A 51 -3.28 12.64 -14.62
C GLU A 51 -2.98 12.78 -16.13
N GLY A 52 -3.71 13.63 -16.87
CA GLY A 52 -3.53 13.80 -18.32
C GLY A 52 -2.21 14.46 -18.75
N VAL A 53 -1.62 15.32 -17.91
CA VAL A 53 -0.38 16.05 -18.25
C VAL A 53 0.88 15.21 -17.97
N LEU A 54 0.83 14.30 -16.99
CA LEU A 54 1.97 13.44 -16.63
C LEU A 54 2.10 12.21 -17.55
N LEU A 55 1.00 11.78 -18.16
CA LEU A 55 0.86 10.48 -18.84
C LEU A 55 1.57 10.42 -20.21
N ILE A 56 1.67 11.55 -20.92
CA ILE A 56 2.15 11.61 -22.31
C ILE A 56 3.69 11.46 -22.41
N LEU A 57 4.43 11.79 -21.35
CA LEU A 57 5.91 11.73 -21.33
C LEU A 57 6.47 10.41 -20.76
N HIS A 58 5.64 9.54 -20.16
CA HIS A 58 6.12 8.52 -19.21
C HIS A 58 5.74 7.05 -19.50
N MET A 59 4.94 6.73 -20.51
CA MET A 59 4.34 5.40 -20.62
C MET A 59 5.32 4.31 -21.10
N ALA A 60 5.34 3.22 -20.33
CA ALA A 60 5.94 1.90 -20.58
C ALA A 60 7.44 1.70 -20.28
N GLY A 61 8.36 2.44 -20.89
CA GLY A 61 9.80 2.16 -20.74
C GLY A 61 10.43 2.76 -19.48
N LEU A 62 10.08 4.02 -19.20
CA LEU A 62 10.72 4.82 -18.17
C LEU A 62 10.33 4.37 -16.76
N PHE A 63 9.03 4.20 -16.46
CA PHE A 63 8.60 3.76 -15.14
C PHE A 63 8.98 2.31 -14.80
N ALA A 64 9.03 1.43 -15.80
CA ALA A 64 9.42 0.04 -15.57
C ALA A 64 10.90 -0.11 -15.21
N ILE A 65 11.76 0.83 -15.63
CA ILE A 65 13.21 0.78 -15.39
C ILE A 65 13.62 1.76 -14.29
N ILE A 66 13.16 3.01 -14.35
CA ILE A 66 13.51 4.05 -13.36
C ILE A 66 12.94 3.74 -11.99
N ASN A 67 11.69 3.29 -11.86
CA ASN A 67 11.14 3.03 -10.51
C ASN A 67 11.90 1.92 -9.77
N PRO A 68 12.22 0.76 -10.39
CA PRO A 68 13.05 -0.24 -9.74
C PRO A 68 14.46 0.25 -9.44
N LEU A 69 15.11 0.97 -10.38
CA LEU A 69 16.45 1.51 -10.14
C LEU A 69 16.45 2.54 -8.99
N TRP A 70 15.46 3.41 -8.93
CA TRP A 70 15.30 4.37 -7.84
C TRP A 70 15.00 3.69 -6.51
N ALA A 71 14.23 2.60 -6.52
CA ALA A 71 14.01 1.78 -5.34
C ALA A 71 15.31 1.11 -4.87
N LEU A 72 16.12 0.57 -5.79
CA LEU A 72 17.42 -0.03 -5.48
C LEU A 72 18.40 0.99 -4.90
N ILE A 73 18.51 2.17 -5.51
CA ILE A 73 19.38 3.24 -5.02
C ILE A 73 18.96 3.65 -3.60
N ARG A 74 17.67 3.89 -3.36
CA ARG A 74 17.16 4.23 -2.02
C ARG A 74 17.44 3.12 -1.00
N GLY A 75 17.22 1.86 -1.37
CA GLY A 75 17.50 0.72 -0.50
C GLY A 75 18.99 0.61 -0.16
N ALA A 76 19.86 0.73 -1.16
CA ALA A 76 21.30 0.73 -0.96
C ALA A 76 21.74 1.88 -0.04
N THR A 77 21.31 3.11 -0.31
CA THR A 77 21.60 4.26 0.55
C THR A 77 21.13 4.03 1.98
N PHE A 78 19.90 3.50 2.17
CA PHE A 78 19.39 3.21 3.50
C PHE A 78 20.25 2.19 4.25
N ILE A 79 20.65 1.10 3.58
CA ILE A 79 21.52 0.07 4.16
C ILE A 79 22.90 0.64 4.53
N PHE A 80 23.47 1.52 3.71
CA PHE A 80 24.75 2.18 4.02
C PHE A 80 24.64 3.21 5.15
N CYS A 81 23.45 3.77 5.39
CA CYS A 81 23.23 4.81 6.39
C CYS A 81 22.65 4.30 7.73
N ILE A 82 22.24 3.02 7.82
CA ILE A 82 21.50 2.52 8.99
C ILE A 82 22.32 2.50 10.29
N GLY A 83 23.65 2.44 10.21
CA GLY A 83 24.50 2.34 11.40
C GLY A 83 24.34 1.00 12.11
N ASP A 84 24.31 1.01 13.43
CA ASP A 84 24.09 -0.18 14.26
C ASP A 84 22.60 -0.59 14.25
N ILE A 85 22.34 -1.85 13.90
CA ILE A 85 20.97 -2.37 13.75
C ILE A 85 20.28 -2.49 15.12
N ASP A 86 21.02 -2.84 16.17
CA ASP A 86 20.45 -3.07 17.49
C ASP A 86 19.96 -1.74 18.10
N ASP A 87 20.70 -0.66 17.88
CA ASP A 87 20.32 0.69 18.32
C ASP A 87 19.07 1.20 17.58
N VAL A 88 19.00 0.96 16.27
CA VAL A 88 17.84 1.37 15.45
C VAL A 88 16.58 0.58 15.82
N LEU A 89 16.71 -0.71 16.13
CA LEU A 89 15.58 -1.54 16.57
C LEU A 89 15.11 -1.20 17.99
N ALA A 90 16.02 -0.75 18.86
CA ALA A 90 15.71 -0.30 20.21
C ALA A 90 15.20 1.15 20.28
N SER A 91 15.16 1.87 19.16
CA SER A 91 14.79 3.29 19.12
C SER A 91 13.40 3.54 19.72
N PRO A 92 13.25 4.55 20.60
CA PRO A 92 11.97 4.91 21.22
C PRO A 92 10.95 5.42 20.20
N THR A 93 11.36 5.74 18.97
CA THR A 93 10.47 6.17 17.89
C THR A 93 9.61 5.03 17.33
N TYR A 94 9.99 3.76 17.56
CA TYR A 94 9.36 2.54 17.02
C TYR A 94 9.30 2.48 15.49
N GLU A 95 9.93 3.42 14.79
CA GLU A 95 9.98 3.52 13.34
C GLU A 95 11.45 3.67 12.91
N PRO A 96 12.13 2.56 12.55
CA PRO A 96 13.57 2.51 12.28
C PRO A 96 14.12 3.61 11.39
N PHE A 97 13.39 4.01 10.35
CA PHE A 97 13.88 5.02 9.40
C PHE A 97 13.94 6.44 10.00
N ILE A 98 13.17 6.74 11.05
CA ILE A 98 13.23 8.05 11.73
C ILE A 98 14.56 8.16 12.48
N GLN A 99 14.98 7.08 13.14
CA GLN A 99 16.28 6.98 13.80
C GLN A 99 17.42 7.15 12.80
N VAL A 100 17.37 6.45 11.65
CA VAL A 100 18.38 6.58 10.60
C VAL A 100 18.53 8.01 10.09
N PHE A 101 17.42 8.76 9.96
CA PHE A 101 17.49 10.16 9.57
C PHE A 101 18.11 11.04 10.66
N TYR A 102 17.83 10.74 11.93
CA TYR A 102 18.49 11.41 13.04
C TYR A 102 19.99 11.11 13.05
N ASP A 103 20.41 9.86 12.92
CA ASP A 103 21.82 9.48 12.94
C ASP A 103 22.59 10.06 11.75
N ALA A 104 21.95 10.15 10.57
CA ALA A 104 22.56 10.76 9.40
C ALA A 104 22.68 12.29 9.49
N THR A 105 21.75 12.97 10.16
CA THR A 105 21.71 14.45 10.23
C THR A 105 22.27 15.02 11.53
N GLN A 106 22.36 14.21 12.58
CA GLN A 106 22.68 14.60 13.95
C GLN A 106 21.80 15.77 14.45
N SER A 107 20.57 15.88 13.94
CA SER A 107 19.68 17.01 14.21
C SER A 107 18.20 16.57 14.20
N ASN A 108 17.50 16.87 15.29
CA ASN A 108 16.05 16.65 15.39
C ASN A 108 15.28 17.39 14.29
N THR A 109 15.69 18.62 13.96
CA THR A 109 15.05 19.41 12.91
C THR A 109 15.28 18.80 11.53
N GLY A 110 16.51 18.34 11.23
CA GLY A 110 16.84 17.69 9.96
C GLY A 110 16.04 16.41 9.75
N ALA A 111 16.04 15.53 10.73
CA ALA A 111 15.27 14.29 10.71
C ALA A 111 13.76 14.53 10.61
N THR A 112 13.26 15.56 11.29
CA THR A 112 11.84 15.95 11.22
C THR A 112 11.45 16.39 9.81
N VAL A 113 12.23 17.27 9.17
CA VAL A 113 11.94 17.74 7.80
C VAL A 113 11.94 16.57 6.80
N MET A 114 12.92 15.67 6.89
CA MET A 114 12.99 14.49 6.02
C MET A 114 11.79 13.55 6.22
N THR A 115 11.37 13.35 7.46
CA THR A 115 10.20 12.52 7.78
C THR A 115 8.89 13.17 7.33
N LEU A 116 8.77 14.50 7.42
CA LEU A 116 7.60 15.23 6.91
C LEU A 116 7.43 15.06 5.39
N ILE A 117 8.53 15.02 4.63
CA ILE A 117 8.49 14.72 3.19
C ILE A 117 7.88 13.32 2.96
N LEU A 118 8.32 12.31 3.71
CA LEU A 118 7.74 10.96 3.63
C LEU A 118 6.27 10.94 4.04
N LEU A 119 5.88 11.73 5.04
CA LEU A 119 4.50 11.82 5.53
C LEU A 119 3.56 12.39 4.46
N VAL A 120 3.99 13.41 3.73
CA VAL A 120 3.25 13.97 2.58
C VAL A 120 3.12 12.93 1.46
N MET A 121 4.20 12.22 1.13
CA MET A 121 4.18 11.15 0.12
C MET A 121 3.24 10.01 0.52
N LEU A 122 3.28 9.59 1.79
CA LEU A 122 2.48 8.49 2.31
C LEU A 122 0.99 8.84 2.37
N THR A 123 0.68 10.08 2.76
CA THR A 123 -0.71 10.59 2.76
C THR A 123 -1.25 10.64 1.33
N SER A 124 -0.43 11.09 0.37
CA SER A 124 -0.80 11.11 -1.05
C SER A 124 -1.02 9.70 -1.61
N ALA A 125 -0.21 8.73 -1.20
CA ALA A 125 -0.40 7.32 -1.55
C ALA A 125 -1.70 6.76 -0.96
N CYS A 126 -2.00 7.07 0.30
CA CYS A 126 -3.22 6.64 0.98
C CYS A 126 -4.49 7.11 0.24
N ILE A 127 -4.51 8.33 -0.30
CA ILE A 127 -5.62 8.84 -1.12
C ILE A 127 -5.87 7.95 -2.36
N ARG A 128 -4.80 7.57 -3.07
CA ARG A 128 -4.91 6.72 -4.26
C ARG A 128 -5.37 5.31 -3.93
N GLU A 129 -4.90 4.74 -2.82
CA GLU A 129 -5.31 3.42 -2.37
C GLU A 129 -6.81 3.41 -2.01
N PHE A 130 -7.29 4.40 -1.26
CA PHE A 130 -8.72 4.53 -0.93
C PHE A 130 -9.60 4.69 -2.18
N ALA A 131 -9.15 5.48 -3.16
CA ALA A 131 -9.84 5.63 -4.43
C ALA A 131 -9.91 4.29 -5.20
N THR A 132 -8.82 3.51 -5.19
CA THR A 132 -8.75 2.22 -5.88
C THR A 132 -9.61 1.16 -5.18
N ALA A 133 -9.49 1.03 -3.86
CA ALA A 133 -10.25 0.08 -3.05
C ALA A 133 -11.76 0.30 -3.18
N SER A 134 -12.21 1.55 -3.12
CA SER A 134 -13.64 1.88 -3.29
C SER A 134 -14.17 1.56 -4.70
N ARG A 135 -13.37 1.77 -5.75
CA ARG A 135 -13.73 1.38 -7.13
C ARG A 135 -13.78 -0.14 -7.31
N GLN A 136 -12.82 -0.86 -6.72
CA GLN A 136 -12.80 -2.33 -6.75
C GLN A 136 -14.04 -2.90 -6.05
N LEU A 137 -14.34 -2.45 -4.84
CA LEU A 137 -15.52 -2.89 -4.10
C LEU A 137 -16.82 -2.55 -4.83
N TRP A 138 -16.90 -1.38 -5.46
CA TRP A 138 -18.06 -1.01 -6.28
C TRP A 138 -18.22 -1.92 -7.51
N SER A 139 -17.14 -2.20 -8.24
CA SER A 139 -17.19 -3.11 -9.40
C SER A 139 -17.63 -4.51 -9.01
N PHE A 140 -17.19 -5.00 -7.86
CA PHE A 140 -17.57 -6.32 -7.36
C PHE A 140 -19.02 -6.35 -6.86
N ALA A 141 -19.51 -5.25 -6.26
CA ALA A 141 -20.91 -5.09 -5.89
C ALA A 141 -21.85 -5.03 -7.11
N ARG A 142 -21.43 -4.40 -8.21
CA ARG A 142 -22.18 -4.41 -9.47
C ARG A 142 -22.36 -5.84 -10.01
N ASP A 143 -21.33 -6.68 -9.85
CA ASP A 143 -21.34 -8.06 -10.30
C ASP A 143 -21.95 -9.03 -9.25
N GLN A 144 -22.69 -8.50 -8.26
CA GLN A 144 -23.34 -9.22 -7.16
C GLN A 144 -22.41 -10.08 -6.28
N GLY A 145 -21.11 -9.80 -6.25
CA GLY A 145 -20.10 -10.59 -5.54
C GLY A 145 -20.00 -10.36 -4.03
N VAL A 146 -20.75 -9.41 -3.46
CA VAL A 146 -20.70 -9.05 -2.02
C VAL A 146 -22.09 -9.04 -1.38
N PRO A 147 -22.20 -9.28 -0.06
CA PRO A 147 -23.45 -9.09 0.65
C PRO A 147 -23.93 -7.65 0.51
N PHE A 148 -25.26 -7.47 0.43
CA PHE A 148 -25.90 -6.16 0.21
C PHE A 148 -25.46 -5.46 -1.09
N SER A 149 -25.07 -6.23 -2.11
CA SER A 149 -24.68 -5.74 -3.44
C SER A 149 -25.65 -4.68 -3.98
N ALA A 150 -26.96 -4.94 -3.92
CA ALA A 150 -28.04 -4.05 -4.36
C ALA A 150 -27.99 -2.64 -3.72
N TRP A 151 -27.53 -2.54 -2.48
CA TRP A 151 -27.36 -1.26 -1.79
C TRP A 151 -26.02 -0.60 -2.15
N LEU A 152 -24.94 -1.39 -2.25
CA LEU A 152 -23.58 -0.91 -2.47
C LEU A 152 -23.34 -0.39 -3.89
N TRP A 153 -23.87 -1.02 -4.93
CA TRP A 153 -23.56 -0.60 -6.31
C TRP A 153 -24.17 0.76 -6.69
N HIS A 154 -25.07 1.31 -5.89
CA HIS A 154 -25.77 2.56 -6.18
C HIS A 154 -24.82 3.78 -6.25
N VAL A 155 -24.89 4.52 -7.35
CA VAL A 155 -24.11 5.74 -7.61
C VAL A 155 -25.02 6.96 -7.51
N SER A 156 -24.61 7.97 -6.73
CA SER A 156 -25.40 9.20 -6.58
C SER A 156 -25.30 10.10 -7.84
N PRO A 157 -26.41 10.59 -8.40
CA PRO A 157 -26.40 11.41 -9.63
C PRO A 157 -25.69 12.76 -9.51
N ARG A 158 -25.63 13.34 -8.29
CA ARG A 158 -25.04 14.65 -8.05
C ARG A 158 -23.50 14.64 -8.08
N TRP A 159 -22.89 13.54 -7.66
CA TRP A 159 -21.44 13.43 -7.47
C TRP A 159 -20.78 12.42 -8.40
N ASN A 160 -21.55 11.55 -9.09
CA ASN A 160 -21.06 10.45 -9.93
C ASN A 160 -20.07 9.49 -9.23
N ILE A 161 -20.12 9.44 -7.89
CA ILE A 161 -19.23 8.61 -7.05
C ILE A 161 -20.11 7.67 -6.19
N PRO A 162 -19.70 6.40 -5.98
CA PRO A 162 -20.41 5.45 -5.12
C PRO A 162 -20.14 5.71 -3.63
N ILE A 163 -20.81 6.72 -3.05
CA ILE A 163 -20.62 7.17 -1.66
C ILE A 163 -20.80 6.02 -0.64
N ARG A 164 -21.76 5.11 -0.88
CA ARG A 164 -22.05 3.98 0.03
C ARG A 164 -20.85 3.04 0.16
N VAL A 165 -20.19 2.74 -0.95
CA VAL A 165 -18.99 1.90 -0.98
C VAL A 165 -17.82 2.61 -0.32
N VAL A 166 -17.66 3.91 -0.58
CA VAL A 166 -16.64 4.72 0.10
C VAL A 166 -16.83 4.66 1.61
N LEU A 167 -18.06 4.86 2.11
CA LEU A 167 -18.35 4.80 3.55
C LEU A 167 -18.01 3.43 4.15
N VAL A 168 -18.36 2.33 3.47
CA VAL A 168 -18.02 0.98 3.94
C VAL A 168 -16.50 0.78 3.99
N SER A 169 -15.76 1.22 2.98
CA SER A 169 -14.29 1.16 2.99
C SER A 169 -13.68 1.95 4.15
N VAL A 170 -14.25 3.11 4.50
CA VAL A 170 -13.83 3.93 5.65
C VAL A 170 -14.08 3.22 6.97
N VAL A 171 -15.29 2.69 7.15
CA VAL A 171 -15.67 1.98 8.38
C VAL A 171 -14.76 0.77 8.60
N ILE A 172 -14.58 -0.08 7.58
CA ILE A 172 -13.73 -1.27 7.68
C ILE A 172 -12.27 -0.88 7.99
N SER A 173 -11.73 0.13 7.30
CA SER A 173 -10.35 0.59 7.53
C SER A 173 -10.16 1.16 8.93
N THR A 174 -11.15 1.87 9.45
CA THR A 174 -11.15 2.41 10.82
C THR A 174 -11.21 1.29 11.85
N LEU A 175 -12.09 0.30 11.65
CA LEU A 175 -12.20 -0.87 12.53
C LEU A 175 -10.90 -1.68 12.57
N LEU A 176 -10.25 -1.89 11.42
CA LEU A 176 -8.95 -2.55 11.35
C LEU A 176 -7.87 -1.77 12.11
N SER A 177 -7.92 -0.44 12.09
CA SER A 177 -6.96 0.39 12.84
C SER A 177 -7.08 0.25 14.36
N PHE A 178 -8.26 -0.09 14.89
CA PHE A 178 -8.47 -0.33 16.32
C PHE A 178 -7.79 -1.59 16.84
N ILE A 179 -7.46 -2.56 15.96
CA ILE A 179 -6.72 -3.76 16.33
C ILE A 179 -5.35 -3.39 16.94
N ASN A 180 -4.75 -2.28 16.49
CA ASN A 180 -3.50 -1.76 17.03
C ASN A 180 -3.55 -1.48 18.54
N ILE A 181 -4.72 -1.13 19.09
CA ILE A 181 -4.88 -0.85 20.54
C ILE A 181 -4.67 -2.13 21.36
N GLY A 182 -5.17 -3.26 20.86
CA GLY A 182 -5.06 -4.55 21.55
C GLY A 182 -3.75 -5.28 21.25
N SER A 183 -3.33 -5.30 19.99
CA SER A 183 -2.11 -6.00 19.57
C SER A 183 -1.55 -5.48 18.25
N TYR A 184 -0.35 -4.91 18.32
CA TYR A 184 0.41 -4.52 17.12
C TYR A 184 0.84 -5.76 16.31
N VAL A 185 1.08 -6.90 16.97
CA VAL A 185 1.40 -8.18 16.32
C VAL A 185 0.24 -8.66 15.46
N ALA A 186 -1.00 -8.57 15.98
CA ALA A 186 -2.19 -8.95 15.22
C ALA A 186 -2.39 -8.05 13.99
N LEU A 187 -2.17 -6.74 14.12
CA LEU A 187 -2.25 -5.83 12.98
C LEU A 187 -1.17 -6.15 11.93
N ASN A 188 0.07 -6.44 12.35
CA ASN A 188 1.14 -6.82 11.44
C ASN A 188 0.83 -8.14 10.72
N ALA A 189 0.22 -9.11 11.40
CA ALA A 189 -0.24 -10.35 10.78
C ALA A 189 -1.27 -10.08 9.67
N ILE A 190 -2.24 -9.17 9.89
CA ILE A 190 -3.23 -8.79 8.88
C ILE A 190 -2.57 -8.10 7.68
N ASN A 191 -1.63 -7.18 7.91
CA ASN A 191 -0.90 -6.52 6.83
C ASN A 191 -0.11 -7.52 5.97
N SER A 192 0.57 -8.47 6.60
CA SER A 192 1.29 -9.55 5.91
C SER A 192 0.35 -10.45 5.11
N LEU A 193 -0.82 -10.80 5.65
CA LEU A 193 -1.86 -11.54 4.93
C LEU A 193 -2.35 -10.79 3.69
N GLY A 194 -2.41 -9.46 3.71
CA GLY A 194 -2.75 -8.64 2.55
C GLY A 194 -1.75 -8.81 1.40
N VAL A 195 -0.45 -8.79 1.70
CA VAL A 195 0.63 -9.01 0.71
C VAL A 195 0.53 -10.42 0.12
N VAL A 196 0.32 -11.43 0.97
CA VAL A 196 0.15 -12.82 0.56
C VAL A 196 -1.07 -12.99 -0.34
N SER A 197 -2.20 -12.36 0.00
CA SER A 197 -3.43 -12.41 -0.81
C SER A 197 -3.21 -11.85 -2.21
N LEU A 198 -2.41 -10.79 -2.33
CA LEU A 198 -2.02 -10.21 -3.61
C LEU A 198 -1.12 -11.16 -4.43
N LEU A 199 -0.15 -11.82 -3.79
CA LEU A 199 0.69 -12.83 -4.44
C LEU A 199 -0.14 -14.01 -4.96
N VAL A 200 -1.08 -14.52 -4.15
CA VAL A 200 -2.00 -15.60 -4.56
C VAL A 200 -2.84 -15.19 -5.76
N SER A 201 -3.40 -13.97 -5.77
CA SER A 201 -4.14 -13.45 -6.92
C SER A 201 -3.31 -13.46 -8.22
N TYR A 202 -2.04 -13.04 -8.14
CA TYR A 202 -1.12 -13.12 -9.28
C TYR A 202 -0.83 -14.55 -9.70
N THR A 203 -0.60 -15.46 -8.75
CA THR A 203 -0.39 -16.88 -9.06
C THR A 203 -1.60 -17.48 -9.78
N VAL A 204 -2.81 -17.26 -9.29
CA VAL A 204 -4.05 -17.80 -9.88
C VAL A 204 -4.26 -17.25 -11.30
N THR A 205 -4.11 -15.94 -11.49
CA THR A 205 -4.32 -15.30 -12.81
C THR A 205 -3.29 -15.74 -13.85
N ILE A 206 -2.00 -15.80 -13.50
CA ILE A 206 -0.94 -16.27 -14.38
C ILE A 206 -1.12 -17.76 -14.69
N THR A 207 -1.45 -18.59 -13.69
CA THR A 207 -1.71 -20.02 -13.87
C THR A 207 -2.87 -20.26 -14.84
N CYS A 208 -3.99 -19.53 -14.68
CA CYS A 208 -5.13 -19.61 -15.59
C CYS A 208 -4.72 -19.29 -17.03
N LEU A 209 -3.89 -18.26 -17.23
CA LEU A 209 -3.42 -17.86 -18.54
C LEU A 209 -2.44 -18.88 -19.17
N VAL A 210 -1.58 -19.49 -18.36
CA VAL A 210 -0.69 -20.59 -18.78
C VAL A 210 -1.51 -21.81 -19.17
N TRP A 211 -2.44 -22.24 -18.30
CA TRP A 211 -3.30 -23.38 -18.54
C TRP A 211 -4.09 -23.22 -19.84
N ARG A 212 -4.74 -22.06 -20.04
CA ARG A 212 -5.52 -21.78 -21.24
C ARG A 212 -4.69 -21.78 -22.54
N ARG A 213 -3.42 -21.38 -22.46
CA ARG A 213 -2.47 -21.43 -23.60
C ARG A 213 -1.98 -22.85 -23.89
N LEU A 214 -1.76 -23.67 -22.86
CA LEU A 214 -1.34 -25.06 -23.00
C LEU A 214 -2.48 -25.96 -23.47
N SER A 215 -3.72 -25.69 -23.04
CA SER A 215 -4.92 -26.43 -23.47
C SER A 215 -5.39 -26.09 -24.89
N GLY A 216 -4.71 -25.19 -25.61
CA GLY A 216 -5.04 -24.84 -27.00
C GLY A 216 -6.31 -24.02 -27.19
N THR A 217 -7.06 -23.71 -26.13
CA THR A 217 -8.27 -22.89 -26.21
C THR A 217 -7.92 -21.44 -26.58
N PRO A 218 -8.65 -20.80 -27.52
CA PRO A 218 -8.36 -19.44 -27.91
C PRO A 218 -8.57 -18.48 -26.74
N LEU A 219 -7.64 -17.53 -26.60
CA LEU A 219 -7.77 -16.43 -25.65
C LEU A 219 -8.84 -15.44 -26.15
N PRO A 220 -9.52 -14.70 -25.24
CA PRO A 220 -10.46 -13.67 -25.66
C PRO A 220 -9.81 -12.64 -26.59
N PRO A 221 -10.60 -11.95 -27.44
CA PRO A 221 -10.07 -10.94 -28.36
C PRO A 221 -9.28 -9.87 -27.60
N ARG A 222 -8.07 -9.55 -28.07
CA ARG A 222 -7.12 -8.64 -27.42
C ARG A 222 -6.60 -7.61 -28.40
N LYS A 223 -6.50 -6.35 -27.98
CA LYS A 223 -5.92 -5.26 -28.79
C LYS A 223 -4.40 -5.39 -28.95
N TRP A 224 -3.74 -6.02 -27.98
CA TRP A 224 -2.28 -6.21 -27.97
C TRP A 224 -1.91 -7.64 -27.56
N SER A 225 -0.84 -8.17 -28.14
CA SER A 225 -0.44 -9.56 -28.00
C SER A 225 1.07 -9.73 -28.08
N LEU A 226 1.67 -10.33 -27.04
CA LEU A 226 3.05 -10.83 -27.05
C LEU A 226 3.23 -12.10 -27.91
N GLY A 227 2.15 -12.60 -28.52
CA GLY A 227 2.19 -13.80 -29.35
C GLY A 227 2.71 -15.01 -28.58
N ARG A 228 3.78 -15.62 -29.14
CA ARG A 228 4.46 -16.82 -28.61
C ARG A 228 5.25 -16.53 -27.33
N TYR A 229 5.83 -15.33 -27.21
CA TYR A 229 6.59 -14.92 -26.02
C TYR A 229 5.73 -14.82 -24.75
N GLY A 230 4.40 -14.66 -24.90
CA GLY A 230 3.50 -14.59 -23.76
C GLY A 230 3.49 -15.86 -22.90
N LEU A 231 3.74 -17.05 -23.47
CA LEU A 231 3.83 -18.27 -22.66
C LEU A 231 5.11 -18.28 -21.83
N THR A 232 6.26 -17.99 -22.45
CA THR A 232 7.56 -17.94 -21.78
C THR A 232 7.58 -16.92 -20.65
N ILE A 233 7.06 -15.72 -20.88
CA ILE A 233 6.99 -14.66 -19.87
C ILE A 233 6.12 -15.10 -18.68
N ASN A 234 4.97 -15.72 -18.94
CA ASN A 234 4.11 -16.22 -17.86
C ASN A 234 4.77 -17.34 -17.07
N LEU A 235 5.50 -18.25 -17.71
CA LEU A 235 6.24 -19.32 -17.03
C LEU A 235 7.36 -18.76 -16.16
N ILE A 236 8.12 -17.78 -16.66
CA ILE A 236 9.15 -17.07 -15.86
C ILE A 236 8.50 -16.40 -14.65
N GLY A 237 7.38 -15.71 -14.84
CA GLY A 237 6.61 -15.10 -13.76
C GLY A 237 6.14 -16.11 -12.72
N LEU A 238 5.67 -17.29 -13.15
CA LEU A 238 5.24 -18.36 -12.25
C LEU A 238 6.41 -18.92 -11.43
N THR A 239 7.54 -19.19 -12.09
CA THR A 239 8.77 -19.66 -11.45
C THR A 239 9.32 -18.66 -10.45
N PHE A 240 9.09 -17.36 -10.66
CA PHE A 240 9.48 -16.32 -9.70
C PHE A 240 8.50 -16.22 -8.52
N VAL A 241 7.18 -16.20 -8.76
CA VAL A 241 6.18 -15.98 -7.70
C VAL A 241 6.01 -17.19 -6.80
N LEU A 242 6.12 -18.43 -7.31
CA LEU A 242 5.90 -19.64 -6.51
C LEU A 242 6.86 -19.80 -5.33
N PRO A 243 8.19 -19.64 -5.49
CA PRO A 243 9.11 -19.65 -4.36
C PRO A 243 8.82 -18.52 -3.36
N VAL A 244 8.50 -17.31 -3.84
CA VAL A 244 8.17 -16.17 -2.96
C VAL A 244 6.93 -16.47 -2.12
N LEU A 245 5.89 -17.07 -2.73
CA LEU A 245 4.68 -17.48 -2.03
C LEU A 245 4.98 -18.57 -0.99
N PHE A 246 5.83 -19.55 -1.32
CA PHE A 246 6.27 -20.58 -0.38
C PHE A 246 6.99 -19.96 0.82
N PHE A 247 7.98 -19.08 0.58
CA PHE A 247 8.73 -18.42 1.64
C PHE A 247 7.88 -17.47 2.48
N ALA A 248 6.80 -16.90 1.93
CA ALA A 248 5.89 -16.05 2.69
C ALA A 248 5.13 -16.80 3.80
N PHE A 249 4.93 -18.11 3.65
CA PHE A 249 4.37 -18.98 4.70
C PHE A 249 5.43 -19.77 5.47
N TRP A 250 6.71 -19.67 5.06
CA TRP A 250 7.78 -20.40 5.70
C TRP A 250 8.19 -19.72 7.01
N PRO A 251 8.19 -20.43 8.14
CA PRO A 251 8.54 -19.83 9.43
C PRO A 251 10.02 -19.41 9.46
N LEU A 252 10.27 -18.16 9.84
CA LEU A 252 11.62 -17.59 9.93
C LEU A 252 12.33 -17.89 11.25
N ALA A 253 11.59 -18.27 12.30
CA ALA A 253 12.13 -18.62 13.61
C ALA A 253 11.78 -20.06 13.96
N ARG A 254 12.76 -20.83 14.44
CA ARG A 254 12.50 -22.05 15.20
C ARG A 254 12.14 -21.60 16.62
N THR A 255 10.92 -21.93 17.05
CA THR A 255 10.48 -21.76 18.44
C THR A 255 11.41 -22.49 19.40
#